data_AF-A0A2D5RTM0-F1
#
_entry.id   AF-A0A2D5RTM0-F1
#
_cell.length_a   1.000
_cell.length_b   1.000
_cell.length_c   1.000
_cell.angle_alpha   90.00
_cell.angle_beta   90.00
_cell.angle_gamma   90.00
#
_symmetry.space_group_name_H-M   'P 1'
#
loop_
_entity.id
_entity.type
_entity.pdbx_description
1 polymer ?
#
loop_
_entity_poly.entity_id
_entity_poly.type
_entity_poly.pdbx_seq_one_letter_code
_entity_poly.pdbx_strand_id
1 'polypeptide(L)'
;MQQIDSNQTNSEYSDFQIDSLKTYLREVTVVSVVDKVDGELIEIAQVLHGFVELDETLRFSHDDVVISSPIQISSDHNTQFITKSGSQYVSCDEVEYVTLNGQDWLKMRQTLMNPRDILIMKYLS
;
A
#
# COMPACT_ATOMS: atom_id res chain seq x y z
N MET A 1 -4.39 56.48 -25.96
CA MET A 1 -4.34 56.33 -24.49
C MET A 1 -4.66 54.89 -24.17
N GLN A 2 -3.65 54.09 -23.84
CA GLN A 2 -3.84 52.72 -23.34
C GLN A 2 -3.80 52.78 -21.82
N GLN A 3 -4.83 52.26 -21.17
CA GLN A 3 -4.88 52.00 -19.74
C GLN A 3 -4.27 50.63 -19.44
N ILE A 4 -3.51 50.61 -18.35
CA ILE A 4 -2.84 49.50 -17.68
C ILE A 4 -3.88 48.70 -16.88
N ASP A 5 -3.66 47.40 -16.71
CA ASP A 5 -3.76 46.64 -15.44
C ASP A 5 -3.48 45.15 -15.76
N SER A 6 -2.29 44.62 -15.49
CA SER A 6 -1.74 44.16 -14.20
C SER A 6 -2.46 42.93 -13.62
N ASN A 7 -1.86 41.75 -13.88
CA ASN A 7 -1.62 40.64 -12.94
C ASN A 7 -1.60 39.32 -13.72
N GLN A 8 -0.46 39.03 -14.36
CA GLN A 8 -0.08 37.65 -14.64
C GLN A 8 0.27 37.00 -13.30
N THR A 9 -0.72 36.39 -12.66
CA THR A 9 -0.47 35.43 -11.58
C THR A 9 0.28 34.25 -12.19
N ASN A 10 1.56 34.14 -11.81
CA ASN A 10 2.45 33.02 -12.13
C ASN A 10 1.73 31.68 -11.90
N SER A 11 1.27 31.05 -12.98
CA SER A 11 0.83 29.66 -12.99
C SER A 11 2.01 28.73 -13.29
N GLU A 12 3.15 28.92 -12.63
CA GLU A 12 4.36 28.12 -12.83
C GLU A 12 4.44 26.89 -11.89
N TYR A 13 3.32 26.51 -11.27
CA TYR A 13 3.25 25.34 -10.37
C TYR A 13 2.27 24.27 -10.87
N SER A 14 1.93 24.24 -12.16
CA SER A 14 0.95 23.27 -12.68
C SER A 14 1.53 21.92 -13.13
N ASP A 15 2.85 21.75 -13.26
CA ASP A 15 3.38 20.55 -13.95
C ASP A 15 4.66 19.93 -13.35
N PHE A 16 4.97 20.19 -12.08
CA PHE A 16 5.89 19.30 -11.37
C PHE A 16 5.10 18.10 -10.86
N GLN A 17 4.79 17.15 -11.75
CA GLN A 17 4.81 15.75 -11.36
C GLN A 17 6.23 15.48 -10.87
N ILE A 18 6.49 15.75 -9.59
CA ILE A 18 7.61 15.08 -8.93
C ILE A 18 7.23 13.62 -9.05
N ASP A 19 7.96 12.88 -9.91
CA ASP A 19 7.96 11.43 -9.86
C ASP A 19 8.30 11.06 -8.42
N SER A 20 7.25 10.78 -7.66
CA SER A 20 7.35 10.43 -6.26
C SER A 20 8.07 9.11 -6.20
N LEU A 21 9.13 9.05 -5.38
CA LEU A 21 9.94 7.87 -5.20
C LEU A 21 9.06 6.68 -4.78
N LYS A 22 9.26 5.54 -5.44
CA LYS A 22 8.46 4.32 -5.28
C LYS A 22 9.27 3.21 -4.62
N THR A 23 8.54 2.32 -3.97
CA THR A 23 9.05 1.01 -3.58
C THR A 23 8.36 -0.04 -4.45
N TYR A 24 9.13 -0.80 -5.21
CA TYR A 24 8.67 -1.88 -6.07
C TYR A 24 8.66 -3.19 -5.28
N LEU A 25 7.55 -3.91 -5.35
CA LEU A 25 7.30 -5.12 -4.58
C LEU A 25 6.98 -6.29 -5.51
N ARG A 26 7.47 -7.48 -5.14
CA ARG A 26 7.08 -8.77 -5.73
C ARG A 26 6.24 -9.59 -4.73
N GLU A 27 5.51 -10.58 -5.25
CA GLU A 27 4.62 -11.44 -4.47
C GLU A 27 3.65 -10.63 -3.58
N VAL A 28 3.06 -9.58 -4.17
CA VAL A 28 2.24 -8.63 -3.42
C VAL A 28 0.89 -9.24 -3.07
N THR A 29 0.53 -9.14 -1.79
CA THR A 29 -0.80 -9.48 -1.28
C THR A 29 -1.44 -8.26 -0.64
N VAL A 30 -2.63 -7.88 -1.10
CA VAL A 30 -3.52 -6.97 -0.37
C VAL A 30 -4.20 -7.76 0.74
N VAL A 31 -3.93 -7.36 1.98
CA VAL A 31 -4.49 -7.97 3.18
C VAL A 31 -5.64 -7.10 3.69
N SER A 32 -6.85 -7.61 3.55
CA SER A 32 -8.06 -7.07 4.19
C SER A 32 -8.10 -7.55 5.64
N VAL A 33 -7.99 -6.61 6.58
CA VAL A 33 -8.09 -6.88 8.01
C VAL A 33 -9.51 -6.59 8.46
N VAL A 34 -10.18 -7.62 8.97
CA VAL A 34 -11.59 -7.56 9.39
C VAL A 34 -11.74 -7.82 10.88
N ASP A 35 -12.82 -7.31 11.46
CA ASP A 35 -13.21 -7.60 12.83
C ASP A 35 -14.74 -7.66 12.97
N LYS A 36 -15.22 -8.25 14.05
CA LYS A 36 -16.65 -8.34 14.36
C LYS A 36 -17.07 -7.20 15.28
N VAL A 37 -17.97 -6.36 14.80
CA VAL A 37 -18.63 -5.31 15.59
C VAL A 37 -20.13 -5.57 15.56
N ASP A 38 -20.73 -5.73 16.73
CA ASP A 38 -22.16 -6.02 16.90
C ASP A 38 -22.68 -7.23 16.09
N GLY A 39 -21.80 -8.22 15.87
CA GLY A 39 -22.11 -9.45 15.14
C GLY A 39 -21.89 -9.36 13.63
N GLU A 40 -21.62 -8.17 13.09
CA GLU A 40 -21.30 -7.94 11.68
C GLU A 40 -19.78 -7.90 11.47
N LEU A 41 -19.33 -8.45 10.34
CA LEU A 41 -17.93 -8.41 9.95
C LEU A 41 -17.66 -7.10 9.21
N ILE A 42 -16.80 -6.26 9.78
CA ILE A 42 -16.40 -4.99 9.19
C ILE A 42 -14.95 -5.06 8.72
N GLU A 43 -14.62 -4.45 7.59
CA GLU A 43 -13.23 -4.23 7.16
C GLU A 43 -12.67 -3.02 7.89
N ILE A 44 -11.61 -3.23 8.69
CA ILE A 44 -10.91 -2.19 9.43
C ILE A 44 -9.92 -1.46 8.52
N ALA A 45 -9.18 -2.22 7.71
CA ALA A 45 -8.14 -1.68 6.83
C ALA A 45 -7.77 -2.68 5.74
N GLN A 46 -7.28 -2.14 4.62
CA GLN A 46 -6.51 -2.90 3.65
C GLN A 46 -5.06 -2.44 3.71
N VAL A 47 -4.11 -3.37 3.74
CA VAL A 47 -2.66 -3.10 3.75
C VAL A 47 -1.99 -3.95 2.68
N LEU A 48 -0.76 -3.60 2.32
CA LEU A 48 0.08 -4.44 1.47
C LEU A 48 0.98 -5.31 2.32
N HIS A 49 1.18 -6.53 1.86
CA HIS A 49 2.33 -7.37 2.16
C HIS A 49 3.09 -7.65 0.86
N GLY A 50 4.41 -7.69 0.89
CA GLY A 50 5.23 -8.11 -0.25
C GLY A 50 6.71 -8.07 0.08
N PHE A 51 7.53 -8.51 -0.87
CA PHE A 51 8.99 -8.44 -0.77
C PHE A 51 9.51 -7.33 -1.65
N VAL A 52 10.51 -6.58 -1.16
CA VAL A 52 11.11 -5.47 -1.93
C VAL A 52 11.93 -6.03 -3.08
N GLU A 53 11.56 -5.63 -4.29
CA GLU A 53 12.35 -5.87 -5.50
C GLU A 53 13.36 -4.73 -5.69
N LEU A 54 12.88 -3.48 -5.59
CA LEU A 54 13.68 -2.26 -5.72
C LEU A 54 13.07 -1.14 -4.86
N ASP A 55 13.90 -0.31 -4.24
CA ASP A 55 13.42 0.83 -3.46
C ASP A 55 14.14 2.13 -3.84
N GLU A 56 13.41 3.06 -4.43
CA GLU A 56 13.92 4.39 -4.79
C GLU A 56 13.99 5.32 -3.58
N THR A 57 13.30 4.97 -2.48
CA THR A 57 13.24 5.77 -1.26
C THR A 57 14.43 5.53 -0.32
N LEU A 58 15.23 4.50 -0.59
CA LEU A 58 16.38 4.05 0.23
C LEU A 58 16.00 3.68 1.68
N ARG A 59 14.73 3.32 1.92
CA ARG A 59 14.20 2.86 3.21
C ARG A 59 14.39 1.36 3.41
N PHE A 60 14.41 0.59 2.31
CA PHE A 60 14.44 -0.88 2.34
C PHE A 60 15.57 -1.45 1.48
N SER A 61 16.04 -2.63 1.87
CA SER A 61 16.94 -3.46 1.05
C SER A 61 16.12 -4.42 0.18
N HIS A 62 16.75 -4.95 -0.87
CA HIS A 62 16.18 -6.06 -1.63
C HIS A 62 15.83 -7.23 -0.68
N ASP A 63 14.73 -7.92 -0.95
CA ASP A 63 14.14 -9.01 -0.16
C ASP A 63 13.58 -8.64 1.23
N ASP A 64 13.64 -7.36 1.64
CA ASP A 64 12.96 -6.94 2.88
C ASP A 64 11.44 -7.17 2.76
N VAL A 65 10.83 -7.64 3.85
CA VAL A 65 9.37 -7.80 3.94
C VAL A 65 8.76 -6.44 4.25
N VAL A 66 7.82 -6.01 3.40
CA VAL A 66 7.03 -4.80 3.62
C VAL A 66 5.65 -5.19 4.10
N ILE A 67 5.26 -4.60 5.23
CA ILE A 67 3.86 -4.52 5.67
C ILE A 67 3.49 -3.04 5.72
N SER A 68 2.63 -2.59 4.82
CA SER A 68 2.37 -1.16 4.65
C SER A 68 1.43 -0.59 5.70
N SER A 69 1.42 0.75 5.84
CA SER A 69 0.25 1.45 6.39
C SER A 69 -0.98 1.23 5.51
N PRO A 70 -2.21 1.49 6.00
CA PRO A 70 -3.42 1.26 5.22
C PRO A 70 -3.38 1.91 3.84
N ILE A 71 -3.85 1.18 2.84
CA ILE A 71 -4.03 1.66 1.47
C ILE A 71 -5.07 2.78 1.49
N GLN A 72 -4.78 3.86 0.77
CA GLN A 72 -5.67 4.99 0.57
C GLN A 72 -6.21 5.03 -0.86
N ILE A 73 -5.35 4.74 -1.83
CA ILE A 73 -5.67 4.73 -3.26
C ILE A 73 -5.02 3.49 -3.86
N SER A 74 -5.77 2.77 -4.70
CA SER A 74 -5.21 1.82 -5.67
C SER A 74 -5.57 2.27 -7.08
N SER A 75 -4.64 2.11 -8.01
CA SER A 75 -4.80 2.47 -9.42
C SER A 75 -4.17 1.42 -10.33
N ASP A 76 -4.33 1.64 -11.65
CA ASP A 76 -3.70 0.84 -12.70
C ASP A 76 -3.91 -0.67 -12.51
N HIS A 77 -5.19 -1.06 -12.49
CA HIS A 77 -5.61 -2.45 -12.30
C HIS A 77 -5.09 -3.07 -10.99
N ASN A 78 -5.00 -2.26 -9.93
CA ASN A 78 -4.49 -2.63 -8.61
C ASN A 78 -3.01 -3.08 -8.65
N THR A 79 -2.19 -2.40 -9.44
CA THR A 79 -0.73 -2.60 -9.43
C THR A 79 0.00 -1.43 -8.78
N GLN A 80 -0.65 -0.28 -8.60
CA GLN A 80 -0.07 0.88 -7.93
C GLN A 80 -0.91 1.29 -6.73
N PHE A 81 -0.22 1.63 -5.64
CA PHE A 81 -0.85 1.89 -4.35
C PHE A 81 -0.24 3.11 -3.68
N ILE A 82 -1.11 4.00 -3.18
CA ILE A 82 -0.73 5.07 -2.26
C ILE A 82 -1.34 4.75 -0.92
N THR A 83 -0.52 4.74 0.11
CA THR A 83 -0.96 4.45 1.48
C THR A 83 -1.23 5.73 2.26
N LYS A 84 -1.96 5.64 3.37
CA LYS A 84 -2.28 6.78 4.24
C LYS A 84 -1.06 7.51 4.80
N SER A 85 0.10 6.87 4.84
CA SER A 85 1.38 7.51 5.21
C SER A 85 1.99 8.35 4.08
N GLY A 86 1.40 8.33 2.89
CA GLY A 86 1.95 8.94 1.68
C GLY A 86 2.96 8.05 0.93
N SER A 87 3.30 6.86 1.47
CA SER A 87 4.21 5.94 0.77
C SER A 87 3.55 5.37 -0.48
N GLN A 88 4.34 5.26 -1.55
CA GLN A 88 3.91 4.69 -2.83
C GLN A 88 4.57 3.34 -3.08
N TYR A 89 3.75 2.38 -3.49
CA TYR A 89 4.17 1.03 -3.79
C TYR A 89 3.69 0.63 -5.18
N VAL A 90 4.52 -0.11 -5.90
CA VAL A 90 4.19 -0.68 -7.21
C VAL A 90 4.42 -2.17 -7.16
N SER A 91 3.44 -2.97 -7.57
CA SER A 91 3.59 -4.41 -7.75
C SER A 91 4.28 -4.70 -9.08
N CYS A 92 5.30 -5.54 -9.05
CA CYS A 92 5.96 -6.07 -10.26
C CYS A 92 5.13 -7.19 -10.91
N ASP A 93 4.26 -7.84 -10.12
CA ASP A 93 3.50 -9.02 -10.52
C ASP A 93 1.98 -8.82 -10.28
N GLU A 94 1.19 -9.84 -10.60
CA GLU A 94 -0.23 -9.88 -10.23
C GLU A 94 -0.41 -9.82 -8.70
N VAL A 95 -1.36 -8.99 -8.27
CA VAL A 95 -1.64 -8.79 -6.84
C VAL A 95 -2.67 -9.78 -6.35
N GLU A 96 -2.36 -10.41 -5.23
CA GLU A 96 -3.22 -11.37 -4.56
C GLU A 96 -4.02 -10.73 -3.44
N TYR A 97 -5.10 -11.39 -3.00
CA TYR A 97 -5.99 -10.85 -1.97
C TYR A 97 -6.24 -11.89 -0.88
N VAL A 98 -6.11 -11.46 0.37
CA VAL A 98 -6.35 -12.29 1.55
C VAL A 98 -7.14 -11.50 2.59
N THR A 99 -8.10 -12.16 3.25
CA THR A 99 -8.82 -11.59 4.40
C THR A 99 -8.34 -12.26 5.69
N LEU A 100 -7.89 -11.46 6.66
CA LEU A 100 -7.47 -11.91 7.98
C LEU A 100 -8.31 -11.23 9.06
N ASN A 101 -8.64 -11.96 10.13
CA ASN A 101 -9.16 -11.32 11.35
C ASN A 101 -8.03 -10.67 12.15
N GLY A 102 -8.37 -9.89 13.19
CA GLY A 102 -7.39 -9.21 14.03
C GLY A 102 -6.31 -10.10 14.67
N GLN A 103 -6.63 -11.35 15.04
CA GLN A 103 -5.65 -12.28 15.62
C GLN A 103 -4.67 -12.81 14.57
N ASP A 104 -5.21 -13.22 13.41
CA ASP A 104 -4.40 -13.72 12.29
C ASP A 104 -3.50 -12.60 11.75
N TRP A 105 -4.00 -11.36 11.67
CA TRP A 105 -3.24 -10.15 11.35
C TRP A 105 -2.11 -9.87 12.35
N LEU A 106 -2.41 -9.95 13.66
CA LEU A 106 -1.39 -9.74 14.70
C LEU A 106 -0.26 -10.77 14.58
N LYS A 107 -0.61 -12.04 14.35
CA LYS A 107 0.36 -13.12 14.15
C LYS A 107 1.24 -12.85 12.93
N MET A 108 0.63 -12.53 11.79
CA MET A 108 1.33 -12.17 10.55
C MET A 108 2.38 -11.08 10.80
N ARG A 109 1.99 -10.00 11.48
CA ARG A 109 2.88 -8.88 11.79
C ARG A 109 4.03 -9.23 12.71
N GLN A 110 3.82 -10.14 13.66
CA GLN A 110 4.86 -10.55 14.62
C GLN A 110 5.87 -11.50 14.00
N THR A 111 5.44 -12.33 13.03
CA THR A 111 6.28 -13.34 12.39
C THR A 111 6.84 -12.90 11.04
N LEU A 112 6.31 -11.81 10.46
CA LEU A 112 6.59 -11.36 9.08
C LEU A 112 6.32 -12.45 8.04
N MET A 113 5.42 -13.37 8.35
CA MET A 113 5.07 -14.46 7.46
C MET A 113 4.15 -13.98 6.33
N ASN A 114 4.19 -14.71 5.22
CA ASN A 114 3.24 -14.52 4.13
C ASN A 114 1.79 -14.68 4.65
N PRO A 115 0.86 -13.79 4.29
CA PRO A 115 -0.54 -13.84 4.73
C PRO A 115 -1.22 -15.18 4.45
N ARG A 116 -0.86 -15.88 3.36
CA ARG A 116 -1.42 -17.19 3.04
C ARG A 116 -0.95 -18.28 3.98
N ASP A 117 0.31 -18.25 4.38
CA ASP A 117 0.86 -19.23 5.31
C ASP A 117 0.18 -19.15 6.68
N ILE A 118 -0.23 -17.94 7.09
CA ILE A 118 -1.04 -17.73 8.29
C ILE A 118 -2.37 -18.47 8.19
N LEU A 119 -3.05 -18.40 7.05
CA LEU A 119 -4.29 -19.15 6.81
C LEU A 119 -4.04 -20.66 6.77
N ILE A 120 -3.00 -21.12 6.06
CA ILE A 120 -2.66 -22.54 5.97
C ILE A 120 -2.40 -23.14 7.35
N MET A 121 -1.63 -22.46 8.20
CA MET A 121 -1.35 -22.92 9.56
C MET A 121 -2.61 -23.09 10.40
N LYS A 122 -3.64 -22.27 10.17
CA LYS A 122 -4.93 -22.37 10.87
C LYS A 122 -5.74 -23.61 10.47
N TYR A 123 -5.59 -24.08 9.23
CA TYR A 123 -6.25 -25.31 8.78
C TYR A 123 -5.52 -26.58 9.24
N LEU A 124 -4.25 -26.46 9.62
CA LEU A 124 -3.42 -27.59 10.06
C LEU A 124 -3.33 -27.73 11.59
N SER A 125 -3.84 -26.77 12.35
CA SER A 125 -3.92 -26.76 13.82
C SER A 125 -5.25 -27.30 14.33
#